data_AF-A0A496QF47-F1
#
_entry.id   AF-A0A496QF47-F1
#
_cell.length_a   1.000
_cell.length_b   1.000
_cell.length_c   1.000
_cell.angle_alpha   90.00
_cell.angle_beta   90.00
_cell.angle_gamma   90.00
#
_symmetry.space_group_name_H-M   'P 1'
#
loop_
_entity.id
_entity.type
_entity.pdbx_description
1 polymer ?
#
loop_
_entity_poly.entity_id
_entity_poly.type
_entity_poly.pdbx_seq_one_letter_code
_entity_poly.pdbx_strand_id
1 'polypeptide(L)'
;MPEHILKDYHNVSPILDVFKWFQYIRDFYDLEFDLMDLWNKSFVKMLKTDFSKAWLKANYPYMRVFTGLFVNRYGGMKIGERIVRFVMDIRTVKRTDYLFKSAKKFLGAFRDNGFKSIMDSRYFVGFQELPKVVPSEISGCIMGHNHRSSLRIVHVDGEKKFYANPGTWKPVVEAIDGSNGKAFEKRIELGYVIVEKEGNGFHIEARQVRKLNDVKL
;
A
#
# COMPACT_ATOMS: atom_id res chain seq x y z
N MET A 1 -7.47 24.65 -9.92
CA MET A 1 -7.52 23.93 -8.63
C MET A 1 -6.13 23.97 -8.00
N PRO A 2 -5.96 24.34 -6.73
CA PRO A 2 -4.64 24.44 -6.10
C PRO A 2 -3.87 23.09 -6.11
N GLU A 3 -2.60 23.10 -6.53
CA GLU A 3 -1.80 21.87 -6.69
C GLU A 3 -1.66 21.02 -5.42
N HIS A 4 -1.63 21.66 -4.25
CA HIS A 4 -1.40 20.97 -2.98
C HIS A 4 -2.52 19.97 -2.63
N ILE A 5 -3.75 20.24 -3.08
CA ILE A 5 -4.91 19.38 -2.85
C ILE A 5 -4.83 18.10 -3.72
N LEU A 6 -4.33 18.22 -4.95
CA LEU A 6 -4.09 17.07 -5.84
C LEU A 6 -2.95 16.20 -5.31
N LYS A 7 -1.92 16.81 -4.69
CA LYS A 7 -0.78 16.09 -4.09
C LYS A 7 -1.22 15.21 -2.90
N ASP A 8 -2.21 15.63 -2.13
CA ASP A 8 -2.68 14.90 -0.94
C ASP A 8 -3.66 13.74 -1.27
N TYR A 9 -4.13 13.62 -2.51
CA TYR A 9 -5.01 12.53 -2.98
C TYR A 9 -4.45 11.13 -2.71
N HIS A 10 -3.13 10.93 -2.91
CA HIS A 10 -2.48 9.63 -2.70
C HIS A 10 -2.42 9.19 -1.22
N ASN A 11 -2.75 10.11 -0.31
CA ASN A 11 -2.57 9.95 1.13
C ASN A 11 -3.89 9.91 1.92
N VAL A 12 -5.05 9.96 1.24
CA VAL A 12 -6.35 9.79 1.89
C VAL A 12 -6.47 8.36 2.40
N SER A 13 -6.75 8.21 3.70
CA SER A 13 -6.87 6.93 4.39
C SER A 13 -8.18 6.84 5.16
N PRO A 14 -8.90 5.70 5.07
CA PRO A 14 -8.68 4.61 4.12
C PRO A 14 -8.88 5.09 2.68
N ILE A 15 -8.25 4.45 1.70
CA ILE A 15 -8.34 4.90 0.30
C ILE A 15 -9.78 4.82 -0.25
N LEU A 16 -10.64 4.07 0.44
CA LEU A 16 -12.09 4.00 0.22
C LEU A 16 -12.81 5.35 0.49
N ASP A 17 -12.18 6.27 1.22
CA ASP A 17 -12.71 7.60 1.52
C ASP A 17 -12.32 8.64 0.47
N VAL A 18 -11.64 8.25 -0.61
CA VAL A 18 -11.40 9.12 -1.78
C VAL A 18 -12.69 9.71 -2.35
N PHE A 19 -13.79 8.95 -2.36
CA PHE A 19 -15.09 9.47 -2.84
C PHE A 19 -15.69 10.50 -1.88
N LYS A 20 -15.54 10.28 -0.57
CA LYS A 20 -15.92 11.26 0.46
C LYS A 20 -15.02 12.50 0.38
N TRP A 21 -13.75 12.33 0.04
CA TRP A 21 -12.77 13.40 -0.16
C TRP A 21 -13.10 14.25 -1.39
N PHE A 22 -13.52 13.65 -2.50
CA PHE A 22 -14.01 14.39 -3.66
C PHE A 22 -15.27 15.20 -3.34
N GLN A 23 -16.19 14.64 -2.57
CA GLN A 23 -17.36 15.38 -2.09
C GLN A 23 -16.94 16.54 -1.17
N TYR A 24 -16.03 16.28 -0.23
CA TYR A 24 -15.48 17.32 0.66
C TYR A 24 -14.80 18.45 -0.12
N ILE A 25 -13.95 18.14 -1.11
CA ILE A 25 -13.31 19.17 -1.96
C ILE A 25 -14.36 19.97 -2.71
N ARG A 26 -15.36 19.30 -3.27
CA ARG A 26 -16.44 19.96 -3.99
C ARG A 26 -17.18 20.94 -3.09
N ASP A 27 -17.56 20.51 -1.89
CA ASP A 27 -18.31 21.31 -0.93
C ASP A 27 -17.44 22.45 -0.35
N PHE A 28 -16.16 22.19 -0.09
CA PHE A 28 -15.22 23.17 0.50
C PHE A 28 -14.82 24.27 -0.49
N TYR A 29 -14.64 23.94 -1.76
CA TYR A 29 -14.24 24.90 -2.80
C TYR A 29 -15.41 25.38 -3.67
N ASP A 30 -16.65 25.04 -3.30
CA ASP A 30 -17.88 25.37 -4.04
C ASP A 30 -17.76 25.08 -5.55
N LEU A 31 -17.32 23.85 -5.87
CA LEU A 31 -17.11 23.46 -7.26
C LEU A 31 -18.44 23.04 -7.90
N GLU A 32 -18.81 23.72 -8.99
CA GLU A 32 -20.04 23.42 -9.74
C GLU A 32 -20.03 22.04 -10.40
N PHE A 33 -18.85 21.48 -10.68
CA PHE A 33 -18.70 20.20 -11.36
C PHE A 33 -18.59 19.02 -10.38
N ASP A 34 -19.28 17.94 -10.74
CA ASP A 34 -19.22 16.68 -10.00
C ASP A 34 -17.89 15.97 -10.26
N LEU A 35 -16.94 16.15 -9.34
CA LEU A 35 -15.62 15.50 -9.34
C LEU A 35 -15.72 13.97 -9.42
N MET A 36 -16.76 13.38 -8.85
CA MET A 36 -16.96 11.93 -8.85
C MET A 36 -17.42 11.45 -10.24
N ASP A 37 -18.33 12.16 -10.89
CA ASP A 37 -18.74 11.87 -12.27
C ASP A 37 -17.57 12.05 -13.26
N LEU A 38 -16.80 13.13 -13.12
CA LEU A 38 -15.63 13.38 -13.96
C LEU A 38 -14.58 12.27 -13.84
N TRP A 39 -14.30 11.84 -12.61
CA TRP A 39 -13.38 10.75 -12.33
C TRP A 39 -13.89 9.41 -12.88
N ASN A 40 -15.17 9.09 -12.66
CA ASN A 40 -15.79 7.86 -13.18
C ASN A 40 -15.76 7.81 -14.71
N LYS A 41 -16.13 8.90 -15.39
CA LYS A 41 -16.05 9.01 -16.85
C LYS A 41 -14.63 8.80 -17.35
N SER A 42 -13.65 9.40 -16.67
CA SER A 42 -12.24 9.29 -17.04
C SER A 42 -11.69 7.88 -16.82
N PHE A 43 -12.05 7.25 -15.70
CA PHE A 43 -11.66 5.89 -15.37
C PHE A 43 -12.28 4.86 -16.33
N VAL A 44 -13.57 5.00 -16.65
CA VAL A 44 -14.26 4.14 -17.64
C VAL A 44 -13.64 4.31 -19.02
N LYS A 45 -13.34 5.56 -19.44
CA LYS A 45 -12.66 5.84 -20.71
C LYS A 45 -11.27 5.18 -20.74
N MET A 46 -10.50 5.28 -19.67
CA MET A 46 -9.20 4.61 -19.52
C MET A 46 -9.35 3.08 -19.61
N LEU A 47 -10.29 2.47 -18.89
CA LEU A 47 -10.51 1.02 -18.92
C LEU A 47 -10.91 0.48 -20.30
N LYS A 48 -11.55 1.31 -21.13
CA LYS A 48 -11.91 0.96 -22.52
C LYS A 48 -10.73 0.98 -23.49
N THR A 49 -9.58 1.55 -23.11
CA THR A 49 -8.36 1.56 -23.94
C THR A 49 -7.77 0.15 -24.10
N ASP A 50 -7.14 -0.10 -25.24
CA ASP A 50 -6.54 -1.41 -25.55
C ASP A 50 -5.37 -1.73 -24.62
N PHE A 51 -4.60 -0.72 -24.22
CA PHE A 51 -3.56 -0.85 -23.20
C PHE A 51 -4.15 -1.36 -21.87
N SER A 52 -5.24 -0.76 -21.39
CA SER A 52 -5.84 -1.15 -20.11
C SER A 52 -6.47 -2.55 -20.17
N LYS A 53 -7.11 -2.90 -21.29
CA LYS A 53 -7.63 -4.26 -21.52
C LYS A 53 -6.50 -5.30 -21.53
N ALA A 54 -5.39 -5.01 -22.21
CA ALA A 54 -4.23 -5.88 -22.26
C ALA A 54 -3.58 -6.03 -20.88
N TRP A 55 -3.40 -4.92 -20.16
CA TRP A 55 -2.85 -4.91 -18.80
C TRP A 55 -3.73 -5.70 -17.80
N LEU A 56 -5.06 -5.52 -17.86
CA LEU A 56 -6.00 -6.28 -17.03
C LEU A 56 -5.96 -7.77 -17.37
N LYS A 57 -5.90 -8.14 -18.65
CA LYS A 57 -5.82 -9.53 -19.10
C LYS A 57 -4.54 -10.22 -18.59
N ALA A 58 -3.43 -9.50 -18.57
CA ALA A 58 -2.14 -10.02 -18.10
C ALA A 58 -2.06 -10.14 -16.57
N ASN A 59 -2.57 -9.15 -15.83
CA ASN A 59 -2.40 -9.07 -14.38
C ASN A 59 -3.57 -9.67 -13.57
N TYR A 60 -4.74 -9.80 -14.18
CA TYR A 60 -5.98 -10.23 -13.54
C TYR A 60 -6.83 -11.13 -14.46
N PRO A 61 -6.32 -12.30 -14.86
CA PRO A 61 -6.97 -13.18 -15.85
C PRO A 61 -8.35 -13.68 -15.41
N TYR A 62 -8.59 -13.81 -14.10
CA TYR A 62 -9.89 -14.23 -13.53
C TYR A 62 -10.94 -13.12 -13.48
N MET A 63 -10.57 -11.85 -13.76
CA MET A 63 -11.50 -10.72 -13.75
C MET A 63 -12.18 -10.47 -15.10
N ARG A 64 -12.05 -11.38 -16.07
CA ARG A 64 -12.69 -11.27 -17.41
C ARG A 64 -14.21 -11.07 -17.32
N VAL A 65 -14.88 -11.68 -16.35
CA VAL A 65 -16.34 -11.53 -16.18
C VAL A 65 -16.72 -10.09 -15.82
N PHE A 66 -15.89 -9.42 -15.03
CA PHE A 66 -16.11 -8.02 -14.71
C PHE A 66 -15.92 -7.15 -15.95
N THR A 67 -14.91 -7.42 -16.81
CA THR A 67 -14.64 -6.63 -18.05
C THR A 67 -15.88 -6.41 -18.92
N GLY A 68 -16.78 -7.40 -19.03
CA GLY A 68 -18.05 -7.28 -19.75
C GLY A 68 -19.11 -6.42 -19.04
N LEU A 69 -19.11 -6.41 -17.70
CA LEU A 69 -19.98 -5.55 -16.87
C LEU A 69 -19.55 -4.06 -16.96
N PHE A 70 -18.26 -3.74 -17.09
CA PHE A 70 -17.78 -2.34 -17.21
C PHE A 70 -18.22 -1.65 -18.50
N VAL A 71 -18.53 -2.42 -19.55
CA VAL A 71 -18.75 -1.87 -20.90
C VAL A 71 -20.23 -1.64 -21.18
N ASN A 72 -21.15 -2.37 -20.51
CA ASN A 72 -22.49 -2.57 -21.04
C ASN A 72 -23.70 -2.01 -20.27
N ARG A 73 -23.60 -1.31 -19.13
CA ARG A 73 -24.83 -0.71 -18.54
C ARG A 73 -24.67 0.65 -17.83
N TYR A 74 -25.68 1.49 -18.12
CA TYR A 74 -26.12 2.73 -17.48
C TYR A 74 -26.38 2.55 -15.95
N GLY A 75 -25.33 2.51 -15.13
CA GLY A 75 -25.43 2.41 -13.67
C GLY A 75 -24.34 3.22 -12.97
N GLY A 76 -24.34 4.54 -13.22
CA GLY A 76 -23.16 5.41 -13.21
C GLY A 76 -22.55 5.90 -11.89
N MET A 77 -22.89 5.38 -10.70
CA MET A 77 -22.24 5.86 -9.46
C MET A 77 -21.86 4.76 -8.48
N LYS A 78 -22.79 3.87 -8.11
CA LYS A 78 -22.53 2.82 -7.10
C LYS A 78 -21.66 1.67 -7.60
N ILE A 79 -21.65 1.42 -8.92
CA ILE A 79 -20.87 0.33 -9.53
C ILE A 79 -19.40 0.73 -9.65
N GLY A 80 -19.12 1.98 -10.06
CA GLY A 80 -17.76 2.53 -10.15
C GLY A 80 -17.06 2.51 -8.80
N GLU A 81 -17.75 2.93 -7.73
CA GLU A 81 -17.24 2.86 -6.37
C GLU A 81 -16.85 1.42 -5.99
N ARG A 82 -17.78 0.46 -6.06
CA ARG A 82 -17.50 -0.94 -5.67
C ARG A 82 -16.35 -1.57 -6.45
N ILE A 83 -16.22 -1.23 -7.74
CA ILE A 83 -15.12 -1.69 -8.59
C ILE A 83 -13.79 -1.14 -8.12
N VAL A 84 -13.72 0.15 -7.84
CA VAL A 84 -12.49 0.78 -7.33
C VAL A 84 -12.12 0.13 -6.02
N ARG A 85 -13.07 0.03 -5.08
CA ARG A 85 -12.87 -0.66 -3.79
C ARG A 85 -12.27 -2.06 -4.01
N PHE A 86 -12.85 -2.84 -4.91
CA PHE A 86 -12.37 -4.19 -5.23
C PHE A 86 -10.95 -4.23 -5.83
N VAL A 87 -10.64 -3.38 -6.82
CA VAL A 87 -9.29 -3.29 -7.41
C VAL A 87 -8.27 -2.85 -6.37
N MET A 88 -8.65 -1.93 -5.50
CA MET A 88 -7.83 -1.42 -4.41
C MET A 88 -7.57 -2.47 -3.34
N ASP A 89 -8.59 -3.26 -2.98
CA ASP A 89 -8.47 -4.38 -2.05
C ASP A 89 -7.51 -5.44 -2.61
N ILE A 90 -7.68 -5.85 -3.87
CA ILE A 90 -6.79 -6.81 -4.52
C ILE A 90 -5.34 -6.30 -4.56
N ARG A 91 -5.13 -5.02 -4.89
CA ARG A 91 -3.80 -4.42 -4.93
C ARG A 91 -3.15 -4.37 -3.54
N THR A 92 -3.94 -4.09 -2.51
CA THR A 92 -3.48 -4.04 -1.11
C THR A 92 -3.08 -5.43 -0.60
N VAL A 93 -3.88 -6.46 -0.92
CA VAL A 93 -3.57 -7.86 -0.58
C VAL A 93 -2.28 -8.32 -1.29
N LYS A 94 -2.16 -8.12 -2.60
CA LYS A 94 -0.97 -8.53 -3.37
C LYS A 94 0.33 -7.85 -2.90
N ARG A 95 0.29 -6.56 -2.53
CA ARG A 95 1.47 -5.80 -2.06
C ARG A 95 1.94 -6.26 -0.67
N THR A 96 0.99 -6.52 0.23
CA THR A 96 1.31 -6.90 1.62
C THR A 96 2.10 -8.21 1.67
N ASP A 97 1.76 -9.18 0.81
CA ASP A 97 2.40 -10.49 0.84
C ASP A 97 3.68 -10.60 0.02
N TYR A 98 3.88 -9.78 -1.03
CA TYR A 98 5.09 -9.89 -1.86
C TYR A 98 6.37 -9.65 -1.04
N LEU A 99 6.43 -8.57 -0.25
CA LEU A 99 7.61 -8.28 0.57
C LEU A 99 7.85 -9.35 1.63
N PHE A 100 6.78 -9.81 2.30
CA PHE A 100 6.90 -10.89 3.27
C PHE A 100 7.35 -12.22 2.62
N LYS A 101 6.90 -12.49 1.39
CA LYS A 101 7.35 -13.65 0.60
C LYS A 101 8.82 -13.52 0.21
N SER A 102 9.26 -12.34 -0.18
CA SER A 102 10.68 -12.04 -0.44
C SER A 102 11.53 -12.19 0.82
N ALA A 103 11.07 -11.68 1.96
CA ALA A 103 11.75 -11.85 3.24
C ALA A 103 11.87 -13.34 3.62
N LYS A 104 10.81 -14.13 3.44
CA LYS A 104 10.87 -15.60 3.64
C LYS A 104 11.93 -16.28 2.77
N LYS A 105 12.11 -15.83 1.51
CA LYS A 105 13.18 -16.34 0.64
C LYS A 105 14.56 -15.95 1.15
N PHE A 106 14.73 -14.69 1.55
CA PHE A 106 15.99 -14.16 2.06
C PHE A 106 16.40 -14.83 3.38
N LEU A 107 15.44 -15.11 4.26
CA LEU A 107 15.65 -15.74 5.57
C LEU A 107 15.88 -17.26 5.50
N GLY A 108 15.77 -17.87 4.32
CA GLY A 108 16.00 -19.31 4.12
C GLY A 108 14.76 -20.20 4.24
N ALA A 109 13.56 -19.65 4.44
CA ALA A 109 12.33 -20.45 4.57
C ALA A 109 11.93 -21.23 3.31
N PHE A 110 12.51 -20.89 2.15
CA PHE A 110 12.33 -21.60 0.87
C PHE A 110 13.59 -22.37 0.44
N ARG A 111 14.51 -22.64 1.37
CA ARG A 111 15.81 -23.28 1.12
C ARG A 111 16.66 -22.51 0.08
N ASP A 112 17.76 -23.12 -0.35
CA ASP A 112 18.76 -22.48 -1.23
C ASP A 112 18.20 -21.92 -2.53
N ASN A 113 17.21 -22.58 -3.12
CA ASN A 113 16.59 -22.12 -4.38
C ASN A 113 15.86 -20.78 -4.19
N GLY A 114 15.23 -20.57 -3.03
CA GLY A 114 14.60 -19.30 -2.69
C GLY A 114 15.62 -18.18 -2.53
N PHE A 115 16.69 -18.45 -1.80
CA PHE A 115 17.76 -17.49 -1.53
C PHE A 115 18.52 -17.10 -2.80
N LYS A 116 18.92 -18.09 -3.63
CA LYS A 116 19.55 -17.82 -4.93
C LYS A 116 18.70 -16.95 -5.84
N SER A 117 17.37 -17.12 -5.81
CA SER A 117 16.45 -16.31 -6.64
C SER A 117 16.40 -14.83 -6.26
N ILE A 118 16.80 -14.47 -5.03
CA ILE A 118 16.80 -13.07 -4.56
C ILE A 118 18.20 -12.46 -4.51
N MET A 119 19.25 -13.29 -4.44
CA MET A 119 20.66 -12.91 -4.60
C MET A 119 21.02 -12.79 -6.09
N ASP A 120 20.24 -12.02 -6.84
CA ASP A 120 20.45 -11.76 -8.26
C ASP A 120 21.08 -10.37 -8.42
N SER A 121 22.16 -10.25 -9.20
CA SER A 121 22.93 -9.01 -9.37
C SER A 121 22.07 -7.83 -9.83
N ARG A 122 20.95 -8.08 -10.52
CA ARG A 122 20.00 -7.05 -10.94
C ARG A 122 19.37 -6.28 -9.77
N TYR A 123 19.34 -6.85 -8.57
CA TYR A 123 18.80 -6.21 -7.37
C TYR A 123 19.85 -5.45 -6.55
N PHE A 124 21.14 -5.56 -6.88
CA PHE A 124 22.26 -4.96 -6.15
C PHE A 124 22.96 -3.88 -6.98
N VAL A 125 22.17 -2.93 -7.49
CA VAL A 125 22.68 -1.82 -8.28
C VAL A 125 23.61 -0.96 -7.41
N GLY A 126 24.84 -0.72 -7.88
CA GLY A 126 25.87 0.03 -7.16
C GLY A 126 26.84 -0.82 -6.35
N PHE A 127 26.64 -2.14 -6.27
CA PHE A 127 27.62 -3.07 -5.74
C PHE A 127 28.45 -3.66 -6.89
N GLN A 128 29.77 -3.77 -6.70
CA GLN A 128 30.67 -4.38 -7.68
C GLN A 128 30.46 -5.90 -7.78
N GLU A 129 30.12 -6.54 -6.66
CA GLU A 129 29.82 -7.96 -6.56
C GLU A 129 28.64 -8.18 -5.60
N LEU A 130 28.00 -9.34 -5.70
CA LEU A 130 26.97 -9.74 -4.75
C LEU A 130 27.56 -9.87 -3.34
N PRO A 131 26.89 -9.34 -2.30
CA PRO A 131 27.39 -9.50 -0.94
C PRO A 131 27.40 -10.98 -0.55
N LYS A 132 28.50 -11.40 0.08
CA LYS A 132 28.64 -12.76 0.62
C LYS A 132 27.80 -12.86 1.89
N VAL A 133 26.59 -13.40 1.74
CA VAL A 133 25.64 -13.55 2.84
C VAL A 133 25.33 -15.04 3.01
N VAL A 134 25.50 -15.56 4.24
CA VAL A 134 25.12 -16.92 4.59
C VAL A 134 23.70 -16.91 5.16
N PRO A 135 22.71 -17.58 4.55
CA PRO A 135 21.31 -17.49 4.98
C PRO A 135 21.05 -17.91 6.43
N SER A 136 21.81 -18.89 6.94
CA SER A 136 21.69 -19.38 8.31
C SER A 136 22.02 -18.29 9.34
N GLU A 137 23.00 -17.45 9.05
CA GLU A 137 23.47 -16.38 9.95
C GLU A 137 22.50 -15.19 10.05
N ILE A 138 21.49 -15.12 9.19
CA ILE A 138 20.52 -14.02 9.17
C ILE A 138 19.45 -14.26 10.23
N SER A 139 19.45 -13.48 11.32
CA SER A 139 18.43 -13.57 12.38
C SER A 139 17.12 -12.84 12.02
N GLY A 140 17.15 -11.94 11.05
CA GLY A 140 15.95 -11.23 10.61
C GLY A 140 16.17 -10.28 9.43
N CYS A 141 15.08 -9.72 8.94
CA CYS A 141 15.07 -8.84 7.78
C CYS A 141 14.13 -7.65 8.02
N ILE A 142 14.63 -6.44 7.78
CA ILE A 142 13.86 -5.21 7.80
C ILE A 142 13.72 -4.73 6.36
N MET A 143 12.49 -4.57 5.88
CA MET A 143 12.22 -4.09 4.51
C MET A 143 11.36 -2.83 4.53
N GLY A 144 11.68 -1.87 3.66
CA GLY A 144 10.83 -0.70 3.36
C GLY A 144 9.82 -1.00 2.25
N HIS A 145 9.22 0.04 1.65
CA HIS A 145 8.33 0.01 0.47
C HIS A 145 6.82 -0.21 0.70
N ASN A 146 6.39 -1.03 1.66
CA ASN A 146 4.97 -1.11 1.99
C ASN A 146 4.57 0.03 2.94
N HIS A 147 3.48 0.71 2.64
CA HIS A 147 2.94 1.79 3.48
C HIS A 147 2.29 1.30 4.79
N ARG A 148 2.27 -0.01 5.04
CA ARG A 148 1.65 -0.62 6.21
C ARG A 148 2.72 -1.23 7.09
N SER A 149 2.73 -0.86 8.37
CA SER A 149 3.59 -1.47 9.38
C SER A 149 3.26 -2.96 9.56
N SER A 150 4.28 -3.80 9.71
CA SER A 150 4.14 -5.23 9.93
C SER A 150 5.34 -5.78 10.69
N LEU A 151 5.09 -6.53 11.75
CA LEU A 151 6.09 -7.31 12.48
C LEU A 151 5.62 -8.78 12.51
N ARG A 152 6.46 -9.71 12.04
CA ARG A 152 6.11 -11.13 11.92
C ARG A 152 7.29 -12.04 12.26
N ILE A 153 6.97 -13.23 12.76
CA ILE A 153 7.95 -14.32 12.96
C ILE A 153 7.97 -15.20 11.72
N VAL A 154 9.17 -15.62 11.31
CA VAL A 154 9.43 -16.60 10.27
C VAL A 154 10.18 -17.78 10.91
N HIS A 155 9.59 -18.97 10.83
CA HIS A 155 10.23 -20.20 11.31
C HIS A 155 11.08 -20.79 10.19
N VAL A 156 12.37 -21.05 10.46
CA VAL A 156 13.32 -21.65 9.51
C VAL A 156 14.13 -22.68 10.27
N ASP A 157 14.03 -23.95 9.87
CA ASP A 157 14.81 -25.07 10.43
C ASP A 157 14.82 -25.15 11.98
N GLY A 158 13.68 -24.82 12.60
CA GLY A 158 13.51 -24.82 14.07
C GLY A 158 13.89 -23.51 14.76
N GLU A 159 14.52 -22.58 14.05
CA GLU A 159 14.86 -21.25 14.54
C GLU A 159 13.75 -20.22 14.25
N LYS A 160 13.63 -19.24 15.14
CA LYS A 160 12.73 -18.08 14.97
C LYS A 160 13.54 -16.91 14.42
N LYS A 161 13.21 -16.49 13.21
CA LYS A 161 13.74 -15.29 12.56
C LYS A 161 12.66 -14.23 12.49
N PHE A 162 13.03 -12.96 12.41
CA PHE A 162 12.06 -11.87 12.35
C PHE A 162 11.96 -11.20 10.98
N TYR A 163 10.76 -10.75 10.63
CA TYR A 163 10.52 -9.83 9.54
C TYR A 163 9.84 -8.58 10.09
N ALA A 164 10.40 -7.42 9.76
CA ALA A 164 9.82 -6.14 10.11
C ALA A 164 9.69 -5.21 8.90
N ASN A 165 8.60 -4.48 8.84
CA ASN A 165 8.39 -3.38 7.93
C ASN A 165 7.84 -2.22 8.76
N PRO A 166 8.59 -1.12 8.92
CA PRO A 166 8.14 0.02 9.72
C PRO A 166 6.99 0.79 9.06
N GLY A 167 6.65 0.49 7.80
CA GLY A 167 5.73 1.30 7.01
C GLY A 167 6.45 2.45 6.32
N THR A 168 5.72 3.49 5.95
CA THR A 168 6.28 4.71 5.38
C THR A 168 5.92 5.88 6.27
N TRP A 169 6.88 6.77 6.52
CA TRP A 169 6.57 8.08 7.10
C TRP A 169 5.82 8.88 6.05
N LYS A 170 4.55 9.15 6.30
CA LYS A 170 3.75 9.91 5.36
C LYS A 170 2.76 10.80 6.08
N PRO A 171 2.46 11.97 5.50
CA PRO A 171 1.21 12.63 5.81
C PRO A 171 0.06 11.70 5.38
N VAL A 172 -0.96 11.60 6.20
CA VAL A 172 -2.18 10.85 5.97
C VAL A 172 -3.34 11.81 6.17
N VAL A 173 -4.30 11.80 5.26
CA VAL A 173 -5.54 12.58 5.40
C VAL A 173 -6.63 11.60 5.85
N GLU A 174 -7.10 11.70 7.09
CA GLU A 174 -8.15 10.83 7.64
C GLU A 174 -9.45 11.61 7.81
N ALA A 175 -10.58 10.94 7.57
CA ALA A 175 -11.88 11.50 7.93
C ALA A 175 -12.02 11.51 9.47
N ILE A 176 -12.42 12.64 10.03
CA ILE A 176 -12.81 12.75 11.43
C ILE A 176 -14.33 12.74 11.50
N ASP A 177 -14.88 11.86 12.33
CA ASP A 177 -16.29 11.93 12.71
C ASP A 177 -16.47 13.04 13.76
N GLY A 178 -17.17 14.11 13.39
CA GLY A 178 -17.50 15.23 14.27
C GLY A 178 -18.93 15.71 14.07
N SER A 179 -19.46 16.48 15.02
CA SER A 179 -20.86 16.94 15.09
C SER A 179 -21.33 17.80 13.91
N ASN A 180 -20.42 18.31 13.06
CA ASN A 180 -20.73 19.20 11.92
C ASN A 180 -20.40 18.59 10.53
N GLY A 181 -20.36 17.27 10.42
CA GLY A 181 -20.14 16.59 9.13
C GLY A 181 -18.72 16.07 8.95
N LYS A 182 -18.50 15.35 7.84
CA LYS A 182 -17.25 14.61 7.53
C LYS A 182 -16.11 15.59 7.21
N ALA A 183 -15.38 16.01 8.24
CA ALA A 183 -14.14 16.78 8.07
C ALA A 183 -12.97 15.83 7.80
N PHE A 184 -11.93 16.33 7.13
CA PHE A 184 -10.69 15.58 6.90
C PHE A 184 -9.52 16.31 7.55
N GLU A 185 -8.65 15.59 8.24
CA GLU A 185 -7.49 16.15 8.93
C GLU A 185 -6.20 15.46 8.49
N LYS A 186 -5.16 16.28 8.34
CA LYS A 186 -3.83 15.83 7.99
C LYS A 186 -3.07 15.42 9.25
N ARG A 187 -2.62 14.16 9.27
CA ARG A 187 -1.84 13.55 10.36
C ARG A 187 -0.52 13.05 9.81
N ILE A 188 0.53 13.05 10.62
CA ILE A 188 1.75 12.34 10.26
C ILE A 188 1.75 11.00 10.98
N GLU A 189 1.78 9.91 10.20
CA GLU A 189 2.02 8.58 10.74
C GLU A 189 3.52 8.25 10.66
N LEU A 190 4.09 7.94 11.82
CA LEU A 190 5.48 7.56 11.99
C LEU A 190 5.52 6.13 12.53
N GLY A 191 5.80 5.17 11.67
CA GLY A 191 6.12 3.81 12.08
C GLY A 191 7.63 3.63 12.21
N TYR A 192 8.06 2.96 13.27
CA TYR A 192 9.45 2.56 13.47
C TYR A 192 9.51 1.22 14.20
N VAL A 193 10.64 0.55 14.06
CA VAL A 193 10.93 -0.74 14.67
C VAL A 193 12.18 -0.56 15.52
N ILE A 194 12.09 -0.95 16.78
CA ILE A 194 13.20 -1.02 17.72
C ILE A 194 13.69 -2.47 17.72
N VAL A 195 14.99 -2.67 17.51
CA VAL A 195 15.64 -3.98 17.61
C VAL A 195 16.76 -3.86 18.62
N GLU A 196 16.58 -4.51 19.75
CA GLU A 196 17.53 -4.53 20.87
C GLU A 196 18.09 -5.94 21.02
N LYS A 197 19.40 -6.05 21.22
CA LYS A 197 20.04 -7.35 21.50
C LYS A 197 19.92 -7.63 22.99
N GLU A 198 19.27 -8.73 23.35
CA GLU A 198 19.13 -9.20 24.72
C GLU A 198 19.75 -10.60 24.85
N GLY A 199 20.92 -10.67 25.50
CA GLY A 199 21.69 -11.91 25.62
C GLY A 199 22.01 -12.54 24.25
N ASN A 200 21.51 -13.76 24.04
CA ASN A 200 21.66 -14.51 22.78
C ASN A 200 20.51 -14.26 21.77
N GLY A 201 19.58 -13.37 22.08
CA GLY A 201 18.41 -13.09 21.24
C GLY A 201 18.24 -11.61 20.89
N PHE A 202 17.09 -11.31 20.29
CA PHE A 202 16.67 -9.95 19.97
C PHE A 202 15.30 -9.68 20.57
N HIS A 203 15.18 -8.57 21.28
CA HIS A 203 13.91 -7.92 21.58
C HIS A 203 13.52 -7.05 20.39
N ILE A 204 12.33 -7.25 19.83
CA ILE A 204 11.88 -6.52 18.64
C ILE A 204 10.52 -5.92 18.93
N GLU A 205 10.44 -4.59 18.87
CA GLU A 205 9.24 -3.82 19.11
C GLU A 205 8.88 -3.01 17.86
N ALA A 206 7.62 -3.02 17.45
CA ALA A 206 7.13 -2.14 16.39
C ALA A 206 6.18 -1.09 17.00
N ARG A 207 6.49 0.19 16.79
CA ARG A 207 5.69 1.32 17.28
C ARG A 207 5.10 2.10 16.12
N GLN A 208 3.88 2.60 16.33
CA GLN A 208 3.21 3.52 15.41
C GLN A 208 2.82 4.78 16.19
N VAL A 209 3.38 5.92 15.80
CA VAL A 209 3.11 7.22 16.39
C VAL A 209 2.28 8.05 15.42
N ARG A 210 1.25 8.69 15.93
CA ARG A 210 0.40 9.63 15.17
C ARG A 210 0.60 11.02 15.73
N LYS A 211 0.94 11.97 14.86
CA LYS A 211 1.10 13.39 15.22
C LYS A 211 0.04 14.22 14.51
N LEU A 212 -0.64 15.06 15.28
CA LEU A 212 -1.47 16.15 14.77
C LEU A 212 -0.60 17.39 14.64
N ASN A 213 -0.74 18.11 13.54
CA ASN A 213 -0.11 19.41 13.35
C ASN A 213 -1.19 20.49 13.40
N ASP A 214 -0.82 21.69 13.83
CA ASP A 214 -1.65 22.90 13.72
C ASP A 214 -2.99 22.88 14.48
N VAL A 215 -3.09 22.13 15.58
CA VAL A 215 -4.23 22.21 16.51
C VAL A 215 -4.19 23.57 17.21
N LYS A 216 -5.08 24.48 16.82
CA LYS A 216 -5.35 25.72 17.56
C LYS A 216 -6.40 25.42 18.63
N LEU A 217 -6.04 25.62 19.90
CA LEU A 217 -6.95 25.54 21.04
C LEU A 217 -7.85 26.78 21.10
#